data_AF-A0A9E2XBJ6-F1
#
_entry.id   AF-A0A9E2XBJ6-F1
#
_cell.length_a   1.000
_cell.length_b   1.000
_cell.length_c   1.000
_cell.angle_alpha   90.00
_cell.angle_beta   90.00
_cell.angle_gamma   90.00
#
_symmetry.space_group_name_H-M   'P 1'
#
loop_
_entity.id
_entity.type
_entity.pdbx_description
1 polymer ?
#
loop_
_entity_poly.entity_id
_entity_poly.type
_entity_poly.pdbx_seq_one_letter_code
_entity_poly.pdbx_strand_id
1 'polypeptide(L)'
;MTVLKIMLASAVLLAPTVASAQTADAVYCKALSEKYESYLETAGDKGGRATPVDVVVAMDKCKSDPASAIPVLEKQLKAAKLSLPPRG
;
A
#
# COMPACT_ATOMS: atom_id res chain seq x y z
N MET A 1 5.52 -50.81 30.88
CA MET A 1 5.93 -49.76 31.83
C MET A 1 7.22 -49.12 31.33
N THR A 2 7.12 -47.94 30.73
CA THR A 2 8.23 -46.96 30.67
C THR A 2 7.59 -45.58 30.64
N VAL A 3 7.45 -45.05 31.86
CA VAL A 3 7.23 -43.66 32.27
C VAL A 3 7.81 -42.63 31.29
N LEU A 4 6.96 -41.72 30.80
CA LEU A 4 6.86 -40.33 31.27
C LEU A 4 8.08 -39.46 30.90
N LYS A 5 7.90 -38.64 29.87
CA LYS A 5 8.52 -37.30 29.80
C LYS A 5 7.62 -36.38 28.99
N ILE A 6 6.72 -35.76 29.74
CA ILE A 6 5.98 -34.57 29.34
C ILE A 6 7.01 -33.47 29.05
N MET A 7 7.00 -32.92 27.84
CA MET A 7 7.46 -31.56 27.61
C MET A 7 6.35 -30.84 26.87
N LEU A 8 5.65 -29.99 27.62
CA LEU A 8 4.82 -28.93 27.09
C LEU A 8 5.69 -28.04 26.20
N ALA A 9 5.25 -27.77 24.99
CA ALA A 9 5.53 -26.49 24.35
C ALA A 9 4.26 -26.10 23.57
N SER A 10 3.53 -25.16 24.16
CA SER A 10 2.35 -24.52 23.59
C SER A 10 2.56 -24.15 22.14
N ALA A 11 1.81 -24.78 21.24
CA ALA A 11 1.57 -24.20 19.92
C ALA A 11 0.59 -23.03 20.12
N VAL A 12 1.12 -21.88 20.54
CA VAL A 12 0.42 -20.60 20.39
C VAL A 12 0.33 -20.37 18.88
N LEU A 13 -0.80 -20.74 18.31
CA LEU A 13 -1.16 -20.38 16.95
C LEU A 13 -1.39 -18.86 16.95
N LEU A 14 -0.32 -18.08 16.82
CA LEU A 14 -0.38 -16.67 16.45
C LEU A 14 -0.98 -16.61 15.05
N ALA A 15 -2.32 -16.57 14.98
CA ALA A 15 -3.03 -16.28 13.77
C ALA A 15 -2.56 -14.89 13.28
N PRO A 16 -2.11 -14.76 12.02
CA PRO A 16 -1.62 -13.50 11.52
C PRO A 16 -2.79 -12.52 11.42
N THR A 17 -2.72 -11.39 12.12
CA THR A 17 -3.67 -10.26 12.02
C THR A 17 -3.43 -9.47 10.72
N VAL A 18 -3.30 -10.14 9.58
CA VAL A 18 -3.02 -9.51 8.27
C VAL A 18 -4.26 -8.95 7.58
N ALA A 19 -5.47 -9.29 8.05
CA ALA A 19 -6.71 -8.83 7.41
C ALA A 19 -6.98 -7.32 7.60
N SER A 20 -6.53 -6.71 8.70
CA SER A 20 -6.72 -5.26 8.94
C SER A 20 -5.74 -4.39 8.13
N ALA A 21 -4.55 -4.89 7.81
CA ALA A 21 -3.57 -4.16 7.01
C ALA A 21 -4.05 -4.01 5.56
N GLN A 22 -4.55 -5.10 4.94
CA GLN A 22 -5.04 -5.05 3.56
C GLN A 22 -6.14 -4.01 3.34
N THR A 23 -7.00 -3.81 4.33
CA THR A 23 -8.09 -2.83 4.23
C THR A 23 -7.57 -1.40 4.40
N ALA A 24 -6.68 -1.16 5.36
CA ALA A 24 -6.05 0.14 5.57
C ALA A 24 -5.13 0.53 4.39
N ASP A 25 -4.34 -0.42 3.88
CA ASP A 25 -3.49 -0.27 2.71
C ASP A 25 -4.32 0.02 1.46
N ALA A 26 -5.45 -0.65 1.25
CA ALA A 26 -6.34 -0.35 0.13
C ALA A 26 -6.91 1.08 0.20
N VAL A 27 -7.35 1.52 1.39
CA VAL A 27 -7.82 2.90 1.60
C VAL A 27 -6.69 3.91 1.37
N TYR A 28 -5.50 3.62 1.88
CA TYR A 28 -4.34 4.49 1.71
C TYR A 28 -3.87 4.57 0.25
N CYS A 29 -3.81 3.44 -0.44
CA CYS A 29 -3.46 3.35 -1.85
C CYS A 29 -4.45 4.12 -2.73
N LYS A 30 -5.76 4.07 -2.40
CA LYS A 30 -6.79 4.89 -3.04
C LYS A 30 -6.53 6.38 -2.82
N ALA A 31 -6.25 6.80 -1.59
CA ALA A 31 -5.96 8.21 -1.29
C ALA A 31 -4.72 8.72 -2.03
N LEU A 32 -3.67 7.89 -2.17
CA LEU A 32 -2.48 8.21 -2.96
C LEU A 32 -2.82 8.37 -4.45
N SER A 33 -3.65 7.46 -4.98
CA SER A 33 -4.11 7.47 -6.37
C SER A 33 -4.90 8.73 -6.69
N GLU A 34 -5.91 9.06 -5.87
CA GLU A 34 -6.72 10.28 -6.02
C GLU A 34 -5.87 11.56 -5.96
N LYS A 35 -4.86 11.58 -5.07
CA LYS A 35 -3.92 12.71 -4.99
C LYS A 35 -3.10 12.88 -6.26
N TYR A 36 -2.67 11.76 -6.85
CA TYR A 36 -1.93 11.76 -8.10
C TYR A 36 -2.81 12.20 -9.27
N GLU A 37 -4.06 11.73 -9.35
CA GLU A 37 -5.02 12.16 -10.37
C GLU A 37 -5.27 13.67 -10.30
N SER A 38 -5.53 14.22 -9.11
CA SER A 38 -5.69 15.66 -8.92
C SER A 38 -4.45 16.47 -9.34
N TYR A 39 -3.25 15.91 -9.14
CA TYR A 39 -2.02 16.50 -9.65
C TYR A 39 -1.97 16.49 -11.18
N LEU A 40 -2.38 15.39 -11.82
CA LEU A 40 -2.41 15.28 -13.28
C LEU A 40 -3.41 16.23 -13.91
N GLU A 41 -4.59 16.39 -13.30
CA GLU A 41 -5.59 17.37 -13.73
C GLU A 41 -4.98 18.79 -13.70
N THR A 42 -4.40 19.17 -12.57
CA THR A 42 -3.76 20.49 -12.39
C THR A 42 -2.54 20.70 -13.30
N ALA A 43 -1.78 19.64 -13.57
CA ALA A 43 -0.60 19.69 -14.43
C ALA A 43 -0.95 19.69 -15.92
N GLY A 44 -2.06 19.06 -16.31
CA GLY A 44 -2.62 19.04 -17.66
C GLY A 44 -2.90 20.45 -18.17
N ASP A 45 -3.48 21.31 -17.32
CA ASP A 45 -3.77 22.71 -17.62
C ASP A 45 -2.52 23.56 -17.92
N LYS A 46 -1.33 23.12 -17.49
CA LYS A 46 -0.05 23.84 -17.67
C LYS A 46 0.85 23.26 -18.76
N GLY A 47 0.31 22.43 -19.65
CA GLY A 47 1.08 21.81 -20.74
C GLY A 47 1.60 20.40 -20.43
N GLY A 48 0.94 19.68 -19.51
CA GLY A 48 0.93 18.22 -19.40
C GLY A 48 2.27 17.51 -19.21
N ARG A 49 2.58 17.10 -17.97
CA ARG A 49 3.62 16.09 -17.74
C ARG A 49 3.01 14.70 -17.92
N ALA A 50 3.60 13.89 -18.80
CA ALA A 50 3.17 12.51 -18.98
C ALA A 50 3.28 11.72 -17.66
N THR A 51 2.19 11.02 -17.33
CA THR A 51 2.15 10.09 -16.20
C THR A 51 3.12 8.95 -16.45
N PRO A 52 4.08 8.69 -15.55
CA PRO A 52 5.01 7.59 -15.73
C PRO A 52 4.26 6.25 -15.55
N VAL A 53 4.66 5.25 -16.34
CA VAL A 53 3.95 3.96 -16.46
C VAL A 53 3.86 3.23 -15.12
N ASP A 54 4.86 3.40 -14.26
CA ASP A 54 4.90 2.79 -12.93
C ASP A 54 3.80 3.30 -12.00
N VAL A 55 3.37 4.57 -12.15
CA VAL A 55 2.23 5.11 -11.40
C VAL A 55 0.94 4.46 -11.87
N VAL A 56 0.72 4.35 -13.18
CA VAL A 56 -0.48 3.72 -13.75
C VAL A 56 -0.59 2.27 -13.27
N VAL A 57 0.53 1.54 -13.31
CA VAL A 57 0.60 0.15 -12.81
C VAL A 57 0.36 0.08 -11.31
N ALA A 58 0.90 1.01 -10.52
CA ALA A 58 0.69 1.04 -9.08
C ALA A 58 -0.76 1.35 -8.72
N MET A 59 -1.42 2.28 -9.41
CA MET A 59 -2.84 2.57 -9.23
C MET A 59 -3.72 1.34 -9.53
N ASP A 60 -3.41 0.60 -10.59
CA ASP A 60 -4.11 -0.66 -10.89
C ASP A 60 -3.88 -1.73 -9.80
N LYS A 61 -2.63 -1.84 -9.34
CA LYS A 61 -2.25 -2.73 -8.25
C LYS A 61 -2.89 -2.38 -6.91
N CYS A 62 -3.40 -1.16 -6.68
CA CYS A 62 -4.13 -0.84 -5.44
C CYS A 62 -5.30 -1.79 -5.16
N LYS A 63 -5.93 -2.38 -6.20
CA LYS A 63 -7.06 -3.32 -6.05
C LYS A 63 -6.64 -4.76 -5.78
N SER A 64 -5.45 -5.14 -6.22
CA SER A 64 -4.97 -6.53 -6.18
C SER A 64 -3.87 -6.75 -5.14
N ASP A 65 -2.97 -5.78 -5.02
CA ASP A 65 -1.82 -5.79 -4.11
C ASP A 65 -1.45 -4.34 -3.71
N PRO A 66 -2.21 -3.73 -2.78
CA PRO A 66 -1.96 -2.37 -2.32
C PRO A 66 -0.62 -2.23 -1.60
N ALA A 67 -0.15 -3.28 -0.92
CA ALA A 67 1.11 -3.27 -0.19
C ALA A 67 2.32 -3.02 -1.12
N SER A 68 2.32 -3.61 -2.31
CA SER A 68 3.35 -3.37 -3.32
C SER A 68 3.18 -2.05 -4.07
N ALA A 69 1.95 -1.52 -4.16
CA ALA A 69 1.63 -0.29 -4.88
C ALA A 69 1.95 0.99 -4.10
N ILE A 70 1.64 1.01 -2.80
CA ILE A 70 1.87 2.16 -1.90
C ILE A 70 3.29 2.73 -2.02
N PRO A 71 4.39 1.95 -1.87
CA PRO A 71 5.73 2.51 -1.89
C PRO A 71 6.10 3.13 -3.25
N VAL A 72 5.52 2.64 -4.35
CA VAL A 72 5.72 3.21 -5.69
C VAL A 72 5.02 4.56 -5.79
N LEU A 73 3.74 4.63 -5.42
CA LEU A 73 2.96 5.85 -5.45
C LEU A 73 3.55 6.93 -4.53
N GLU A 74 3.94 6.58 -3.31
CA GLU A 74 4.57 7.52 -2.39
C GLU A 74 5.89 8.08 -2.92
N LYS A 75 6.73 7.22 -3.51
CA LYS A 75 8.00 7.66 -4.10
C LYS A 75 7.76 8.65 -5.23
N GLN A 76 6.76 8.39 -6.08
CA GLN A 76 6.43 9.25 -7.21
C GLN A 76 5.80 10.58 -6.78
N LEU A 77 4.88 10.56 -5.83
CA LEU A 77 4.32 11.78 -5.22
C LEU A 77 5.41 12.62 -4.55
N LYS A 78 6.33 11.99 -3.81
CA LYS A 78 7.50 12.67 -3.23
C LYS A 78 8.44 13.25 -4.30
N ALA A 79 8.70 12.51 -5.38
CA ALA A 79 9.51 12.99 -6.50
C ALA A 79 8.86 14.18 -7.21
N ALA A 80 7.53 14.22 -7.28
CA ALA A 80 6.74 15.35 -7.76
C ALA A 80 6.62 16.50 -6.73
N LYS A 81 7.28 16.38 -5.56
CA LYS A 81 7.21 17.33 -4.44
C LYS A 81 5.78 17.56 -3.90
N LEU A 82 4.93 16.55 -4.01
CA LEU A 82 3.57 16.55 -3.48
C LEU A 82 3.57 16.05 -2.03
N SER A 83 2.69 16.61 -1.22
CA SER A 83 2.45 16.10 0.13
C SER A 83 1.74 14.76 0.08
N LEU A 84 2.18 13.82 0.93
CA LEU A 84 1.55 12.53 1.06
C LEU A 84 0.34 12.62 2.00
N PRO A 85 -0.76 11.90 1.71
CA PRO A 85 -1.85 11.74 2.66
C PRO A 85 -1.34 11.04 3.93
N PRO A 86 -1.98 11.29 5.09
CA PRO A 86 -1.69 10.56 6.31
C PRO A 86 -2.05 9.09 6.15
N ARG A 87 -1.20 8.21 6.68
CA ARG A 87 -1.55 6.80 6.83
C ARG A 87 -2.53 6.70 8.00
N GLY A 88 -3.72 6.18 7.72
CA GLY A 88 -4.81 6.02 8.69
C GLY A 88 -4.47 5.03 9.80
#